data_AF-A0AAV0U5Q4-F1
#
_entry.id   AF-A0AAV0U5Q4-F1
#
_cell.length_a   1.000
_cell.length_b   1.000
_cell.length_c   1.000
_cell.angle_alpha   90.00
_cell.angle_beta   90.00
_cell.angle_gamma   90.00
#
_symmetry.space_group_name_H-M   'P 1'
#
loop_
_entity.id
_entity.type
_entity.pdbx_description
1 polymer ?
#
loop_
_entity_poly.entity_id
_entity_poly.type
_entity_poly.pdbx_seq_one_letter_code
_entity_poly.pdbx_strand_id
1 'polypeptide(L)'
;MANSQSTKKHNRPVVEEDKQMKDQEISVVATARERNEEVRDALLRQFHRWPETKISRAVEQCQKLSQEAENLCQYQVEVYIEELRGKLLAGAKALFWLNVLQPVLHPALIPRQEAQEVLLLLLEELKSVDGVYEQFMKKSEHTWDVLTLPLTLEPLFRRVSTLALGGHEIAENEARQILAMFAEQNAVFSRLKKATSADLSIVPSVCPLAALEISTSKILPKPFCEQFSRLFFMQTHDWFVVVDEVLDILGRSLASRWASCERASFEETCKNTVEQDLQSNFARLRHALATDQLYGMREAGTVRLNADDECLDVSILHKQPWAVACAAELW
;
A
#
# COMPACT_ATOMS: atom_id res chain seq x y z
N MET A 1 1.73 58.08 -51.67
CA MET A 1 3.05 58.00 -51.00
C MET A 1 3.54 56.57 -51.11
N ALA A 2 4.78 56.39 -51.58
CA ALA A 2 5.42 55.12 -51.88
C ALA A 2 5.81 54.33 -50.61
N ASN A 3 5.79 52.99 -50.63
CA ASN A 3 6.96 52.16 -50.92
C ASN A 3 6.69 50.64 -50.76
N SER A 4 7.57 49.87 -51.39
CA SER A 4 7.49 48.46 -51.81
C SER A 4 8.01 47.40 -50.80
N GLN A 5 7.87 46.11 -51.22
CA GLN A 5 8.65 44.87 -50.94
C GLN A 5 7.88 43.81 -50.11
N SER A 6 7.51 42.60 -50.57
CA SER A 6 8.04 41.53 -51.46
C SER A 6 9.05 40.56 -50.79
N THR A 7 8.87 39.26 -51.09
CA THR A 7 9.58 38.02 -50.66
C THR A 7 9.01 37.34 -49.40
N LYS A 8 8.81 36.00 -49.28
CA LYS A 8 9.21 34.83 -50.07
C LYS A 8 8.29 33.63 -49.71
N LYS A 9 7.88 32.82 -50.70
CA LYS A 9 7.29 31.47 -50.54
C LYS A 9 8.41 30.42 -50.45
N HIS A 10 8.23 29.38 -49.64
CA HIS A 10 8.91 28.10 -49.88
C HIS A 10 8.04 26.89 -49.56
N ASN A 11 8.12 25.91 -50.47
CA ASN A 11 7.32 24.70 -50.60
C ASN A 11 7.90 23.53 -49.79
N ARG A 12 7.01 22.57 -49.53
CA ARG A 12 7.22 21.14 -49.18
C ARG A 12 8.39 20.43 -49.91
N PRO A 13 8.87 19.28 -49.37
CA PRO A 13 8.32 17.98 -49.78
C PRO A 13 8.07 16.96 -48.65
N VAL A 14 7.11 16.07 -48.94
CA VAL A 14 6.94 14.69 -48.42
C VAL A 14 7.46 13.80 -49.58
N VAL A 15 8.27 12.76 -49.40
CA VAL A 15 8.01 11.29 -49.26
C VAL A 15 9.42 10.65 -49.43
N GLU A 16 9.90 9.69 -48.63
CA GLU A 16 9.90 8.22 -48.84
C GLU A 16 10.46 7.60 -47.55
N GLU A 17 9.70 6.80 -46.81
CA GLU A 17 9.78 5.32 -46.80
C GLU A 17 11.21 4.77 -46.93
N ASP A 18 11.78 4.34 -45.80
CA ASP A 18 12.60 3.13 -45.83
C ASP A 18 12.45 2.31 -44.55
N LYS A 19 12.15 1.02 -44.76
CA LYS A 19 12.03 -0.03 -43.77
C LYS A 19 13.40 -0.32 -43.17
N GLN A 20 13.49 -0.44 -41.84
CA GLN A 20 14.36 -1.45 -41.25
C GLN A 20 13.92 -1.77 -39.80
N MET A 21 13.18 -2.87 -39.68
CA MET A 21 13.37 -3.80 -38.57
C MET A 21 14.82 -4.29 -38.64
N LYS A 22 15.58 -4.14 -37.57
CA LYS A 22 16.50 -5.18 -37.08
C LYS A 22 17.03 -4.81 -35.70
N ASP A 23 16.79 -5.76 -34.79
CA ASP A 23 17.66 -6.11 -33.67
C ASP A 23 17.90 -4.98 -32.67
N GLN A 24 16.85 -4.72 -31.89
CA GLN A 24 16.99 -4.15 -30.55
C GLN A 24 17.64 -5.23 -29.66
N GLU A 25 18.96 -5.39 -29.82
CA GLU A 25 19.81 -6.14 -28.92
C GLU A 25 19.63 -5.55 -27.53
N ILE A 26 19.03 -6.34 -26.65
CA ILE A 26 18.90 -6.06 -25.23
C ILE A 26 20.31 -6.05 -24.66
N SER A 27 20.95 -4.88 -24.71
CA SER A 27 22.17 -4.57 -23.97
C SER A 27 21.81 -4.56 -22.49
N VAL A 28 21.86 -5.74 -21.87
CA VAL A 28 21.95 -5.87 -20.41
C VAL A 28 23.32 -5.31 -20.04
N VAL A 29 23.37 -4.01 -19.79
CA VAL A 29 24.52 -3.34 -19.17
C VAL A 29 24.57 -3.81 -17.72
N ALA A 30 25.05 -5.03 -17.49
CA ALA A 30 25.54 -5.43 -16.18
C ALA A 30 26.64 -4.43 -15.79
N THR A 31 26.43 -3.75 -14.67
CA THR A 31 27.38 -2.79 -14.12
C THR A 31 28.72 -3.48 -13.85
N ALA A 32 29.84 -2.74 -13.89
CA ALA A 32 31.16 -3.32 -13.64
C ALA A 32 31.27 -4.06 -12.29
N ARG A 33 30.43 -3.69 -11.31
CA ARG A 33 30.31 -4.37 -10.02
C ARG A 33 29.64 -5.75 -10.13
N GLU A 34 28.53 -5.84 -10.85
CA GLU A 34 27.81 -7.11 -11.05
C GLU A 34 28.69 -8.12 -11.82
N ARG A 35 29.41 -7.65 -12.84
CA ARG A 35 30.38 -8.47 -13.58
C ARG A 35 31.51 -9.01 -12.68
N ASN A 36 31.94 -8.23 -11.69
CA ASN A 36 32.97 -8.65 -10.75
C ASN A 36 32.50 -9.71 -9.74
N GLU A 37 31.25 -9.61 -9.29
CA GLU A 37 30.65 -10.57 -8.37
C GLU A 37 30.44 -11.93 -9.05
N GLU A 38 29.97 -11.94 -10.31
CA GLU A 38 29.83 -13.15 -11.11
C GLU A 38 31.16 -13.88 -11.34
N VAL A 39 32.21 -13.13 -11.70
CA VAL A 39 33.56 -13.68 -11.92
C VAL A 39 34.15 -14.23 -10.61
N ARG A 40 34.03 -13.48 -9.50
CA ARG A 40 34.43 -13.95 -8.16
C ARG A 40 33.76 -15.29 -7.84
N ASP A 41 32.45 -15.35 -8.02
CA ASP A 41 31.64 -16.49 -7.66
C ASP A 41 31.95 -17.72 -8.53
N ALA A 42 32.19 -17.52 -9.83
CA ALA A 42 32.63 -18.58 -10.74
C ALA A 42 33.99 -19.15 -10.31
N LEU A 43 34.96 -18.29 -9.99
CA LEU A 43 36.29 -18.70 -9.52
C LEU A 43 36.21 -19.46 -8.19
N LEU A 44 35.42 -18.98 -7.22
CA LEU A 44 35.23 -19.68 -5.95
C LEU A 44 34.66 -21.09 -6.14
N ARG A 45 33.71 -21.27 -7.06
CA ARG A 45 33.15 -22.59 -7.40
C ARG A 45 34.17 -23.47 -8.11
N GLN A 46 34.90 -22.94 -9.10
CA GLN A 46 35.89 -23.68 -9.88
C GLN A 46 37.02 -24.25 -9.01
N PHE A 47 37.46 -23.49 -7.99
CA PHE A 47 38.52 -23.92 -7.08
C PHE A 47 37.98 -24.64 -5.82
N HIS A 48 36.71 -25.06 -5.81
CA HIS A 48 36.06 -25.74 -4.68
C HIS A 48 36.20 -24.98 -3.34
N ARG A 49 36.20 -23.64 -3.40
CA ARG A 49 36.28 -22.75 -2.23
C ARG A 49 35.00 -21.95 -1.99
N TRP A 50 33.91 -22.34 -2.64
CA TRP A 50 32.58 -21.81 -2.38
C TRP A 50 32.17 -22.11 -0.93
N PRO A 51 31.83 -21.11 -0.10
CA PRO A 51 31.53 -21.32 1.31
C PRO A 51 30.09 -21.80 1.54
N GLU A 52 29.74 -22.93 0.94
CA GLU A 52 28.37 -23.46 0.90
C GLU A 52 27.72 -23.54 2.28
N THR A 53 28.40 -24.16 3.25
CA THR A 53 27.88 -24.32 4.62
C THR A 53 27.62 -23.00 5.35
N LYS A 54 28.42 -21.96 5.07
CA LYS A 54 28.23 -20.65 5.68
C LYS A 54 27.08 -19.88 5.03
N ILE A 55 26.99 -19.94 3.70
CA ILE A 55 25.89 -19.33 2.95
C ILE A 55 24.57 -19.98 3.33
N SER A 56 24.50 -21.32 3.32
CA SER A 56 23.30 -22.05 3.75
C SER A 56 22.88 -21.67 5.17
N ARG A 57 23.83 -21.60 6.11
CA ARG A 57 23.54 -21.18 7.49
C ARG A 57 23.02 -19.75 7.56
N ALA A 58 23.61 -18.81 6.84
CA ALA A 58 23.16 -17.42 6.82
C ALA A 58 21.74 -17.29 6.24
N VAL A 59 21.45 -18.01 5.16
CA VAL A 59 20.12 -18.06 4.54
C VAL A 59 19.08 -18.69 5.48
N GLU A 60 19.39 -19.83 6.11
CA GLU A 60 18.50 -20.49 7.08
C GLU A 60 18.20 -19.58 8.28
N GLN A 61 19.22 -18.89 8.81
CA GLN A 61 19.06 -17.93 9.90
C GLN A 61 18.18 -16.76 9.48
N CYS A 62 18.41 -16.20 8.30
CA CYS A 62 17.60 -15.12 7.75
C CYS A 62 16.14 -15.56 7.58
N GLN A 63 15.89 -16.74 7.01
CA GLN A 63 14.53 -17.27 6.83
C GLN A 63 13.82 -17.45 8.16
N LYS A 64 14.53 -17.99 9.16
CA LYS A 64 13.96 -18.17 10.50
C LYS A 64 13.56 -16.84 11.13
N LEU A 65 14.45 -15.85 11.10
CA LEU A 65 14.17 -14.51 11.65
C LEU A 65 13.05 -13.81 10.89
N SER A 66 13.03 -13.89 9.56
CA SER A 66 11.96 -13.36 8.73
C SER A 66 10.61 -13.99 9.08
N GLN A 67 10.55 -15.30 9.29
CA GLN A 67 9.30 -15.98 9.67
C GLN A 67 8.83 -15.60 11.08
N GLU A 68 9.76 -15.49 12.04
CA GLU A 68 9.45 -15.03 13.40
C GLU A 68 8.90 -13.59 13.38
N ALA A 69 9.50 -12.71 12.58
CA ALA A 69 9.05 -11.34 12.40
C ALA A 69 7.68 -11.26 11.72
N GLU A 70 7.45 -12.04 10.64
CA GLU A 70 6.14 -12.15 9.98
C GLU A 70 5.04 -12.55 10.98
N ASN A 71 5.29 -13.56 11.81
CA ASN A 71 4.34 -14.02 12.81
C ASN A 71 4.07 -12.95 13.89
N LEU A 72 5.11 -12.25 14.34
CA LEU A 72 4.96 -11.17 15.32
C LEU A 72 4.17 -9.99 14.74
N CYS A 73 4.48 -9.56 13.52
CA CYS A 73 3.75 -8.51 12.82
C CYS A 73 2.28 -8.88 12.64
N GLN A 74 2.00 -10.12 12.21
CA GLN A 74 0.63 -10.61 12.05
C GLN A 74 -0.15 -10.51 13.36
N TYR A 75 0.43 -11.01 14.47
CA TYR A 75 -0.20 -10.93 15.79
C TYR A 75 -0.45 -9.49 16.24
N GLN A 76 0.52 -8.58 16.07
CA GLN A 76 0.37 -7.18 16.46
C GLN A 76 -0.73 -6.49 15.65
N VAL A 77 -0.81 -6.76 14.36
CA VAL A 77 -1.86 -6.22 13.49
C VAL A 77 -3.22 -6.79 13.87
N GLU A 78 -3.35 -8.08 14.17
CA GLU A 78 -4.61 -8.67 14.63
C GLU A 78 -5.10 -8.02 15.94
N VAL A 79 -4.21 -7.82 16.91
CA VAL A 79 -4.54 -7.12 18.17
C VAL A 79 -5.00 -5.68 17.90
N TYR A 80 -4.27 -4.96 17.04
CA TYR A 80 -4.62 -3.60 16.65
C TYR A 80 -6.00 -3.51 15.99
N ILE A 81 -6.28 -4.39 15.03
CA ILE A 81 -7.54 -4.44 14.30
C ILE A 81 -8.70 -4.79 15.24
N GLU A 82 -8.53 -5.75 16.15
CA GLU A 82 -9.57 -6.11 17.13
C GLU A 82 -9.84 -4.97 18.13
N GLU A 83 -8.81 -4.25 18.58
CA GLU A 83 -8.99 -3.07 19.43
C GLU A 83 -9.78 -1.96 18.69
N LEU A 84 -9.40 -1.68 17.45
CA LEU A 84 -10.06 -0.68 16.62
C LEU A 84 -11.52 -1.06 16.34
N ARG A 85 -11.77 -2.34 16.03
CA ARG A 85 -13.11 -2.91 15.89
C ARG A 85 -13.93 -2.69 17.16
N GLY A 86 -13.39 -3.05 18.32
CA GLY A 86 -14.04 -2.86 19.62
C GLY A 86 -14.46 -1.42 19.88
N LYS A 87 -13.56 -0.46 19.61
CA LYS A 87 -13.82 0.99 19.75
C LYS A 87 -14.93 1.47 18.81
N LEU A 88 -14.89 1.07 17.54
CA LEU A 88 -15.91 1.45 16.55
C LEU A 88 -17.29 0.87 16.91
N LEU A 89 -17.36 -0.40 17.32
CA LEU A 89 -18.61 -1.05 17.72
C LEU A 89 -19.21 -0.41 18.98
N ALA A 90 -18.38 -0.11 19.98
CA ALA A 90 -18.82 0.55 21.21
C ALA A 90 -19.27 2.02 20.95
N GLY A 91 -18.63 2.70 20.00
CA GLY A 91 -18.96 4.08 19.60
C GLY A 91 -20.13 4.20 18.62
N ALA A 92 -20.55 3.11 17.97
CA ALA A 92 -21.52 3.16 16.85
C ALA A 92 -22.86 3.80 17.23
N LYS A 93 -23.41 3.46 18.39
CA LYS A 93 -24.67 4.08 18.87
C LYS A 93 -24.53 5.58 19.09
N ALA A 94 -23.35 6.05 19.51
CA ALA A 94 -23.08 7.47 19.67
C ALA A 94 -22.92 8.16 18.30
N LEU A 95 -22.22 7.52 17.36
CA LEU A 95 -22.03 7.98 15.98
C LEU A 95 -23.36 8.14 15.22
N PHE A 96 -24.30 7.23 15.42
CA PHE A 96 -25.64 7.26 14.80
C PHE A 96 -26.72 7.93 15.66
N TRP A 97 -26.36 8.67 16.72
CA TRP A 97 -27.30 9.38 17.59
C TRP A 97 -28.36 8.49 18.27
N LEU A 98 -28.16 7.17 18.29
CA LEU A 98 -29.07 6.22 18.92
C LEU A 98 -29.11 6.41 20.44
N ASN A 99 -28.04 6.93 21.07
CA ASN A 99 -28.06 7.28 22.49
C ASN A 99 -29.05 8.41 22.83
N VAL A 100 -29.35 9.27 21.85
CA VAL A 100 -30.30 10.39 21.99
C VAL A 100 -31.71 9.93 21.60
N LEU A 101 -31.83 9.16 20.52
CA LEU A 101 -33.12 8.70 19.99
C LEU A 101 -33.72 7.53 20.79
N GLN A 102 -32.85 6.64 21.29
CA GLN A 102 -33.17 5.50 22.13
C GLN A 102 -32.18 5.43 23.29
N PRO A 103 -32.38 6.24 24.35
CA PRO A 103 -31.48 6.25 25.49
C PRO A 103 -31.49 4.88 26.17
N VAL A 104 -30.49 4.05 25.86
CA VAL A 104 -30.24 2.79 26.54
C VAL A 104 -29.05 3.01 27.46
N LEU A 105 -29.22 2.70 28.75
CA LEU A 105 -28.14 2.71 29.73
C LEU A 105 -27.20 1.54 29.46
N HIS A 106 -26.27 1.69 28.51
CA HIS A 106 -25.25 0.68 28.24
C HIS A 106 -23.99 0.98 29.08
N PRO A 107 -23.37 -0.01 29.73
CA PRO A 107 -22.23 0.21 30.64
C PRO A 107 -20.92 0.63 29.94
N ALA A 108 -20.79 0.39 28.63
CA ALA A 108 -19.64 0.80 27.82
C ALA A 108 -20.06 1.82 26.75
N LEU A 109 -20.36 3.04 27.18
CA LEU A 109 -20.71 4.15 26.28
C LEU A 109 -19.46 4.98 25.99
N ILE A 110 -18.95 4.87 24.76
CA ILE A 110 -17.94 5.79 24.25
C ILE A 110 -18.64 7.12 23.90
N PRO A 111 -18.15 8.28 24.39
CA PRO A 111 -18.64 9.58 23.98
C PRO A 111 -18.59 9.75 22.46
N ARG A 112 -19.56 10.48 21.90
CA ARG A 112 -19.62 10.72 20.44
C ARG A 112 -18.32 11.30 19.89
N GLN A 113 -17.72 12.26 20.59
CA GLN A 113 -16.48 12.92 20.17
C GLN A 113 -15.33 11.92 20.02
N GLU A 114 -15.14 11.04 21.01
CA GLU A 114 -14.13 9.99 20.97
C GLU A 114 -14.40 8.99 19.83
N ALA A 115 -15.66 8.57 19.66
CA ALA A 115 -16.02 7.68 18.56
C ALA A 115 -15.77 8.29 17.17
N GLN A 116 -15.93 9.61 17.03
CA GLN A 116 -15.61 10.34 15.81
C GLN A 116 -14.12 10.41 15.55
N GLU A 117 -13.33 10.69 16.57
CA GLU A 117 -11.87 10.69 16.48
C GLU A 117 -11.36 9.34 16.03
N VAL A 118 -11.88 8.24 16.60
CA VAL A 118 -11.55 6.87 16.17
C VAL A 118 -11.90 6.65 14.68
N LEU A 119 -13.08 7.06 14.23
CA LEU A 119 -13.47 6.93 12.83
C LEU A 119 -12.59 7.77 11.89
N LEU A 120 -12.25 9.00 12.28
CA LEU A 120 -11.38 9.87 11.49
C LEU A 120 -9.96 9.31 11.37
N LEU A 121 -9.40 8.81 12.48
CA LEU A 121 -8.09 8.15 12.48
C LEU A 121 -8.07 6.92 11.56
N LEU A 122 -9.13 6.09 11.59
CA LEU A 122 -9.28 4.99 10.63
C LEU A 122 -9.28 5.52 9.18
N LEU A 123 -10.08 6.54 8.87
CA LEU A 123 -10.14 7.10 7.52
C LEU A 123 -8.80 7.67 7.04
N GLU A 124 -8.02 8.27 7.94
CA GLU A 124 -6.66 8.73 7.66
C GLU A 124 -5.72 7.55 7.41
N GLU A 125 -5.81 6.51 8.23
CA GLU A 125 -4.96 5.33 8.08
C GLU A 125 -5.23 4.59 6.77
N LEU A 126 -6.49 4.42 6.38
CA LEU A 126 -6.88 3.84 5.09
C LEU A 126 -6.32 4.61 3.90
N LYS A 127 -6.18 5.94 4.02
CA LYS A 127 -5.54 6.78 3.00
C LYS A 127 -4.02 6.72 3.03
N SER A 128 -3.44 6.40 4.19
CA SER A 128 -1.99 6.35 4.40
C SER A 128 -1.35 5.02 3.97
N VAL A 129 -2.15 3.96 3.81
CA VAL A 129 -1.68 2.65 3.35
C VAL A 129 -1.83 2.57 1.83
N ASP A 130 -0.70 2.48 1.13
CA ASP A 130 -0.62 2.46 -0.33
C ASP A 130 -1.56 1.42 -0.95
N GLY A 131 -2.41 1.86 -1.88
CA GLY A 131 -3.30 1.00 -2.65
C GLY A 131 -4.59 0.60 -1.93
N VAL A 132 -4.71 0.81 -0.62
CA VAL A 132 -5.91 0.46 0.16
C VAL A 132 -7.08 1.37 -0.20
N TYR A 133 -6.86 2.68 -0.18
CA TYR A 133 -7.88 3.65 -0.59
C TYR A 133 -8.33 3.42 -2.04
N GLU A 134 -7.39 3.22 -2.96
CA GLU A 134 -7.68 2.91 -4.36
C GLU A 134 -8.45 1.60 -4.52
N GLN A 135 -8.16 0.60 -3.69
CA GLN A 135 -8.89 -0.66 -3.70
C GLN A 135 -10.37 -0.46 -3.33
N PHE A 136 -10.68 0.39 -2.35
CA PHE A 136 -12.06 0.73 -2.02
C PHE A 136 -12.74 1.51 -3.14
N MET A 137 -12.09 2.56 -3.64
CA MET A 137 -12.65 3.40 -4.70
C MET A 137 -12.89 2.61 -6.00
N LYS A 138 -12.06 1.60 -6.32
CA LYS A 138 -12.23 0.76 -7.50
C LYS A 138 -13.27 -0.35 -7.34
N LYS A 139 -13.36 -0.97 -6.16
CA LYS A 139 -14.31 -2.08 -5.92
C LYS A 139 -15.73 -1.58 -5.68
N SER A 140 -15.87 -0.48 -4.93
CA SER A 140 -17.17 0.02 -4.48
C SER A 140 -16.98 1.40 -3.84
N GLU A 141 -17.24 2.48 -4.58
CA GLU A 141 -17.36 3.83 -4.00
C GLU A 141 -18.35 3.85 -2.83
N HIS A 142 -19.34 2.96 -2.86
CA HIS A 142 -20.33 2.78 -1.82
C HIS A 142 -19.74 2.35 -0.47
N THR A 143 -18.65 1.59 -0.42
CA THR A 143 -18.00 1.21 0.85
C THR A 143 -17.51 2.46 1.59
N TRP A 144 -16.97 3.44 0.85
CA TRP A 144 -16.53 4.70 1.42
C TRP A 144 -17.71 5.58 1.86
N ASP A 145 -18.77 5.65 1.05
CA ASP A 145 -19.99 6.38 1.39
C ASP A 145 -20.62 5.86 2.69
N VAL A 146 -20.72 4.54 2.84
CA VAL A 146 -21.29 3.92 4.05
C VAL A 146 -20.37 4.16 5.23
N LEU A 147 -19.05 3.96 5.08
CA LEU A 147 -18.09 4.16 6.17
C LEU A 147 -18.14 5.59 6.74
N THR A 148 -18.28 6.60 5.87
CA THR A 148 -18.34 8.02 6.23
C THR A 148 -19.75 8.52 6.59
N LEU A 149 -20.78 7.67 6.46
CA LEU A 149 -22.18 8.01 6.70
C LEU A 149 -22.45 8.69 8.06
N PRO A 150 -21.87 8.27 9.20
CA PRO A 150 -22.12 8.95 10.48
C PRO A 150 -21.69 10.42 10.50
N LEU A 151 -20.64 10.76 9.73
CA LEU A 151 -20.10 12.12 9.63
C LEU A 151 -21.00 13.00 8.75
N THR A 152 -21.57 12.43 7.69
CA THR A 152 -22.48 13.15 6.79
C THR A 152 -23.89 13.32 7.38
N LEU A 153 -24.36 12.36 8.17
CA LEU A 153 -25.65 12.42 8.85
C LEU A 153 -25.69 13.46 9.96
N GLU A 154 -24.55 13.76 10.59
CA GLU A 154 -24.50 14.69 11.72
C GLU A 154 -25.08 16.08 11.45
N PRO A 155 -24.58 16.85 10.47
CA PRO A 155 -25.06 18.20 10.24
C PRO A 155 -26.55 18.21 9.87
N LEU A 156 -27.02 17.16 9.17
CA LEU A 156 -28.42 17.00 8.81
C LEU A 156 -29.27 16.75 10.07
N PHE A 157 -28.91 15.74 10.87
CA PHE A 157 -29.63 15.39 12.09
C PHE A 157 -29.66 16.55 13.09
N ARG A 158 -28.54 17.27 13.25
CA ARG A 158 -28.46 18.45 14.11
C ARG A 158 -29.46 19.52 13.67
N ARG A 159 -29.55 19.81 12.36
CA ARG A 159 -30.51 20.79 11.82
C ARG A 159 -31.96 20.38 12.06
N VAL A 160 -32.35 19.13 11.77
CA VAL A 160 -33.74 18.69 11.99
C VAL A 160 -34.07 18.71 13.49
N SER A 161 -33.13 18.29 14.34
CA SER A 161 -33.30 18.33 15.80
C SER A 161 -33.50 19.76 16.31
N THR A 162 -32.72 20.73 15.81
CA THR A 162 -32.88 22.15 16.14
C THR A 162 -34.27 22.68 15.75
N LEU A 163 -34.76 22.33 14.56
CA LEU A 163 -36.11 22.73 14.12
C LEU A 163 -37.22 22.12 14.99
N ALA A 164 -37.07 20.84 15.36
CA ALA A 164 -38.01 20.14 16.23
C ALA A 164 -38.08 20.77 17.61
N LEU A 165 -36.94 21.10 18.19
CA LEU A 165 -36.85 21.75 19.50
C LEU A 165 -37.28 23.23 19.48
N GLY A 166 -37.20 23.88 18.30
CA GLY A 166 -37.66 25.24 18.06
C GLY A 166 -39.17 25.36 17.78
N GLY A 167 -39.89 24.24 17.58
CA GLY A 167 -41.33 24.24 17.31
C GLY A 167 -41.70 24.67 15.89
N HIS A 168 -40.77 24.60 14.93
CA HIS A 168 -41.01 24.96 13.53
C HIS A 168 -41.61 23.78 12.74
N GLU A 169 -42.84 23.37 13.06
CA GLU A 169 -43.46 22.11 12.60
C GLU A 169 -43.43 21.88 11.07
N ILE A 170 -43.65 22.93 10.25
CA ILE A 170 -43.63 22.80 8.78
C ILE A 170 -42.22 22.54 8.27
N ALA A 171 -41.27 23.41 8.63
CA ALA A 171 -39.88 23.30 8.21
C ALA A 171 -39.22 22.03 8.78
N GLU A 172 -39.61 21.64 9.99
CA GLU A 172 -39.17 20.40 10.61
C GLU A 172 -39.68 19.19 9.85
N ASN A 173 -40.98 19.12 9.51
CA ASN A 173 -41.52 18.03 8.68
C ASN A 173 -40.81 17.90 7.33
N GLU A 174 -40.53 19.01 6.64
CA GLU A 174 -39.80 19.01 5.36
C GLU A 174 -38.36 18.50 5.54
N ALA A 175 -37.63 19.05 6.50
CA ALA A 175 -36.25 18.63 6.78
C ALA A 175 -36.18 17.16 7.24
N ARG A 176 -37.22 16.70 7.95
CA ARG A 176 -37.37 15.30 8.38
C ARG A 176 -37.49 14.35 7.20
N GLN A 177 -38.32 14.70 6.20
CA GLN A 177 -38.47 13.91 4.98
C GLN A 177 -37.17 13.85 4.19
N ILE A 178 -36.44 14.96 4.07
CA ILE A 178 -35.14 15.00 3.39
C ILE A 178 -34.13 14.07 4.08
N LEU A 179 -34.03 14.11 5.40
CA LEU A 179 -33.15 13.22 6.16
C LEU A 179 -33.54 11.75 6.00
N ALA A 180 -34.84 11.44 6.03
CA ALA A 180 -35.32 10.08 5.80
C ALA A 180 -34.96 9.57 4.39
N MET A 181 -35.18 10.38 3.35
CA MET A 181 -34.80 10.02 1.98
C MET A 181 -33.29 9.82 1.83
N PHE A 182 -32.47 10.71 2.41
CA PHE A 182 -31.02 10.58 2.40
C PHE A 182 -30.58 9.29 3.11
N ALA A 183 -31.19 9.00 4.26
CA ALA A 183 -30.88 7.81 5.03
C ALA A 183 -31.23 6.52 4.25
N GLU A 184 -32.40 6.49 3.62
CA GLU A 184 -32.87 5.37 2.81
C GLU A 184 -32.00 5.13 1.56
N GLN A 185 -31.53 6.19 0.90
CA GLN A 185 -30.67 6.09 -0.29
C GLN A 185 -29.28 5.55 0.02
N ASN A 186 -28.81 5.72 1.25
CA ASN A 186 -27.50 5.25 1.71
C ASN A 186 -27.56 3.93 2.49
N ALA A 187 -28.74 3.34 2.69
CA ALA A 187 -28.88 1.98 3.20
C ALA A 187 -28.49 0.95 2.12
N VAL A 188 -27.69 -0.04 2.50
CA VAL A 188 -27.14 -1.07 1.60
C VAL A 188 -28.26 -1.86 0.92
N PHE A 189 -29.36 -2.10 1.64
CA PHE A 189 -30.53 -2.82 1.14
C PHE A 189 -31.37 -2.06 0.09
N SER A 190 -31.24 -0.74 0.00
CA SER A 190 -32.05 0.09 -0.92
C SER A 190 -31.45 0.19 -2.32
N ARG A 191 -30.11 0.17 -2.46
CA ARG A 191 -29.44 0.30 -3.77
C ARG A 191 -29.46 -0.99 -4.60
N LEU A 192 -29.56 -2.17 -3.98
CA LEU A 192 -29.80 -3.42 -4.71
C LEU A 192 -31.16 -3.45 -5.44
N LYS A 193 -32.10 -2.55 -5.08
CA LYS A 193 -33.45 -2.49 -5.67
C LYS A 193 -33.69 -1.30 -6.61
N LYS A 194 -32.79 -0.32 -6.70
CA LYS A 194 -32.98 0.84 -7.59
C LYS A 194 -31.67 1.27 -8.25
N ALA A 195 -31.50 0.85 -9.50
CA ALA A 195 -30.81 1.65 -10.51
C ALA A 195 -31.66 2.90 -10.78
N THR A 196 -31.60 3.88 -9.89
CA THR A 196 -32.08 5.23 -10.15
C THR A 196 -31.29 6.16 -9.25
N SER A 197 -30.15 6.61 -9.77
CA SER A 197 -29.43 7.77 -9.24
C SER A 197 -30.34 8.98 -9.35
N ALA A 198 -31.14 9.23 -8.32
CA ALA A 198 -31.70 10.55 -8.13
C ALA A 198 -30.54 11.42 -7.62
N ASP A 199 -29.95 12.20 -8.53
CA ASP A 199 -29.04 13.28 -8.18
C ASP A 199 -29.69 14.15 -7.10
N LEU A 200 -29.20 14.04 -5.86
CA LEU A 200 -29.55 14.95 -4.78
C LEU A 200 -28.81 16.29 -4.90
N SER A 201 -28.56 16.78 -6.14
CA SER A 201 -28.01 18.13 -6.38
C SER A 201 -29.05 19.23 -6.13
N ILE A 202 -30.29 18.86 -5.77
CA ILE A 202 -31.37 19.78 -5.38
C ILE A 202 -31.65 19.59 -3.89
N VAL A 203 -30.65 19.85 -3.04
CA VAL A 203 -30.95 20.35 -1.70
C VAL A 203 -31.21 21.84 -1.90
N PRO A 204 -32.44 22.35 -1.71
CA PRO A 204 -32.64 23.78 -1.71
C PRO A 204 -31.70 24.35 -0.65
N SER A 205 -30.93 25.36 -1.05
CA SER A 205 -30.22 26.26 -0.16
C SER A 205 -31.21 26.84 0.84
N VAL A 206 -31.53 26.10 1.90
CA VAL A 206 -32.24 26.63 3.06
C VAL A 206 -31.22 27.53 3.75
N CYS A 207 -31.54 28.83 3.77
CA CYS A 207 -30.75 29.90 4.37
C CYS A 207 -30.08 29.47 5.68
N PRO A 208 -28.91 30.05 6.02
CA PRO A 208 -28.33 29.85 7.34
C PRO A 208 -29.34 30.33 8.38
N LEU A 209 -30.06 29.38 8.98
CA LEU A 209 -30.87 29.62 10.16
C LEU A 209 -29.89 30.09 11.23
N ALA A 210 -30.15 31.30 11.75
CA ALA A 210 -29.46 31.81 12.93
C ALA A 210 -29.38 30.69 13.98
N ALA A 211 -28.20 30.53 14.59
CA ALA A 211 -27.99 29.53 15.62
C ALA A 211 -29.04 29.73 16.72
N LEU A 212 -30.11 28.94 16.65
CA LEU A 212 -31.08 28.84 17.72
C LEU A 212 -30.30 28.19 18.87
N GLU A 213 -29.92 29.02 19.85
CA GLU A 213 -29.37 28.57 21.13
C GLU A 213 -30.45 27.78 21.85
N ILE A 214 -30.54 26.51 21.50
CA ILE A 214 -31.44 25.56 22.13
C ILE A 214 -30.65 24.93 23.26
N SER A 215 -31.08 25.26 24.47
CA SER A 215 -30.62 24.62 25.70
C SER A 215 -30.68 23.10 25.51
N THR A 216 -29.53 22.45 25.66
CA THR A 216 -29.27 21.01 25.49
C THR A 216 -30.10 20.09 26.41
N SER A 217 -31.04 20.64 27.17
CA SER A 217 -31.88 19.94 28.14
C SER A 217 -33.27 19.54 27.61
N LYS A 218 -33.67 20.00 26.41
CA LYS A 218 -34.98 19.64 25.86
C LYS A 218 -34.93 18.27 25.19
N ILE A 219 -35.74 17.35 25.72
CA ILE A 219 -35.96 16.01 25.16
C ILE A 219 -36.65 16.17 23.79
N LEU A 220 -36.14 15.46 22.77
CA LEU A 220 -36.75 15.46 21.45
C LEU A 220 -38.17 14.87 21.49
N PRO A 221 -39.09 15.34 20.62
CA PRO A 221 -40.45 14.80 20.56
C PRO A 221 -40.46 13.28 20.33
N LYS A 222 -41.33 12.55 21.02
CA LYS A 222 -41.49 11.09 20.83
C LYS A 222 -41.68 10.63 19.38
N PRO A 223 -42.59 11.22 18.57
CA PRO A 223 -42.76 10.80 17.19
C PRO A 223 -41.50 11.01 16.34
N PHE A 224 -40.70 12.03 16.66
CA PHE A 224 -39.40 12.27 16.04
C PHE A 224 -38.42 11.13 16.38
N CYS A 225 -38.32 10.80 17.68
CA CYS A 225 -37.45 9.73 18.15
C CYS A 225 -37.82 8.39 17.51
N GLU A 226 -39.11 8.02 17.51
CA GLU A 226 -39.59 6.74 16.97
C GLU A 226 -39.25 6.56 15.49
N GLN A 227 -39.43 7.60 14.68
CA GLN A 227 -39.15 7.54 13.25
C GLN A 227 -37.67 7.27 12.94
N PHE A 228 -36.76 8.07 13.52
CA PHE A 228 -35.34 7.95 13.19
C PHE A 228 -34.64 6.81 13.90
N SER A 229 -35.14 6.39 15.06
CA SER A 229 -34.61 5.25 15.79
C SER A 229 -34.49 4.02 14.90
N ARG A 230 -35.57 3.69 14.18
CA ARG A 230 -35.58 2.51 13.29
C ARG A 230 -34.63 2.69 12.11
N LEU A 231 -34.63 3.87 11.49
CA LEU A 231 -33.79 4.16 10.32
C LEU A 231 -32.30 4.07 10.67
N PHE A 232 -31.87 4.75 11.72
CA PHE A 232 -30.47 4.76 12.12
C PHE A 232 -30.02 3.44 12.73
N PHE A 233 -30.93 2.68 13.34
CA PHE A 233 -30.63 1.30 13.76
C PHE A 233 -30.29 0.41 12.55
N MET A 234 -31.06 0.50 11.47
CA MET A 234 -30.75 -0.27 10.25
C MET A 234 -29.43 0.16 9.62
N GLN A 235 -29.17 1.47 9.54
CA GLN A 235 -27.89 1.98 9.02
C GLN A 235 -26.69 1.57 9.86
N THR A 236 -26.85 1.50 11.18
CA THR A 236 -25.77 1.03 12.07
C THR A 236 -25.39 -0.41 11.76
N HIS A 237 -26.38 -1.27 11.45
CA HIS A 237 -26.12 -2.65 11.06
C HIS A 237 -25.39 -2.74 9.72
N ASP A 238 -25.84 -2.00 8.71
CA ASP A 238 -25.19 -1.92 7.39
C ASP A 238 -23.73 -1.41 7.53
N TRP A 239 -23.54 -0.43 8.41
CA TRP A 239 -22.23 0.13 8.71
C TRP A 239 -21.29 -0.90 9.34
N PHE A 240 -21.77 -1.78 10.24
CA PHE A 240 -20.94 -2.83 10.83
C PHE A 240 -20.39 -3.81 9.78
N VAL A 241 -21.20 -4.19 8.79
CA VAL A 241 -20.75 -5.07 7.71
C VAL A 241 -19.61 -4.42 6.93
N VAL A 242 -19.74 -3.13 6.62
CA VAL A 242 -18.72 -2.35 5.92
C VAL A 242 -17.46 -2.17 6.78
N VAL A 243 -17.61 -1.90 8.07
CA VAL A 243 -16.46 -1.78 9.00
C VAL A 243 -15.69 -3.08 9.06
N ASP A 244 -16.36 -4.23 9.19
CA ASP A 244 -15.69 -5.53 9.22
C ASP A 244 -14.92 -5.82 7.91
N GLU A 245 -15.50 -5.51 6.75
CA GLU A 245 -14.81 -5.63 5.45
C GLU A 245 -13.59 -4.72 5.35
N VAL A 246 -13.74 -3.45 5.77
CA VAL A 246 -12.69 -2.45 5.72
C VAL A 246 -11.52 -2.84 6.63
N LEU A 247 -11.82 -3.30 7.84
CA LEU A 247 -10.82 -3.74 8.80
C LEU A 247 -10.08 -5.00 8.35
N ASP A 248 -10.74 -5.95 7.70
CA ASP A 248 -10.08 -7.12 7.11
C ASP A 248 -9.10 -6.74 5.99
N ILE A 249 -9.48 -5.80 5.12
CA ILE A 249 -8.60 -5.30 4.06
C ILE A 249 -7.43 -4.51 4.66
N LEU A 250 -7.70 -3.64 5.63
CA LEU A 250 -6.66 -2.88 6.32
C LEU A 250 -5.68 -3.82 7.04
N GLY A 251 -6.18 -4.80 7.79
CA GLY A 251 -5.37 -5.77 8.51
C GLY A 251 -4.42 -6.54 7.59
N ARG A 252 -4.92 -7.08 6.47
CA ARG A 252 -4.07 -7.76 5.48
C ARG A 252 -3.00 -6.86 4.88
N SER A 253 -3.34 -5.60 4.64
CA SER A 253 -2.42 -4.63 4.04
C SER A 253 -1.34 -4.17 5.02
N LEU A 254 -1.72 -3.91 6.28
CA LEU A 254 -0.80 -3.58 7.37
C LEU A 254 0.15 -4.74 7.67
N ALA A 255 -0.37 -5.97 7.78
CA ALA A 255 0.45 -7.15 8.03
C ALA A 255 1.52 -7.34 6.94
N SER A 256 1.13 -7.23 5.67
CA SER A 256 2.07 -7.31 4.54
C SER A 256 3.12 -6.19 4.56
N ARG A 257 2.70 -4.96 4.83
CA ARG A 257 3.60 -3.80 4.90
C ARG A 257 4.61 -3.93 6.05
N TRP A 258 4.13 -4.23 7.26
CA TRP A 258 4.98 -4.35 8.44
C TRP A 258 5.96 -5.52 8.30
N ALA A 259 5.47 -6.69 7.86
CA ALA A 259 6.32 -7.82 7.55
C ALA A 259 7.41 -7.48 6.52
N SER A 260 7.07 -6.72 5.48
CA SER A 260 8.05 -6.32 4.46
C SER A 260 9.09 -5.33 5.01
N CYS A 261 8.69 -4.39 5.87
CA CYS A 261 9.60 -3.47 6.54
C CYS A 261 10.57 -4.21 7.48
N GLU A 262 10.05 -5.13 8.31
CA GLU A 262 10.88 -5.91 9.24
C GLU A 262 11.85 -6.85 8.49
N ARG A 263 11.35 -7.55 7.45
CA ARG A 263 12.17 -8.46 6.62
C ARG A 263 13.32 -7.77 5.91
N ALA A 264 13.13 -6.52 5.46
CA ALA A 264 14.16 -5.78 4.75
C ALA A 264 15.47 -5.70 5.56
N SER A 265 15.37 -5.54 6.89
CA SER A 265 16.53 -5.49 7.78
C SER A 265 17.29 -6.82 7.87
N PHE A 266 16.57 -7.95 7.94
CA PHE A 266 17.15 -9.29 7.97
C PHE A 266 17.76 -9.66 6.62
N GLU A 267 17.07 -9.34 5.53
CA GLU A 267 17.55 -9.57 4.17
C GLU A 267 18.83 -8.80 3.87
N GLU A 268 18.91 -7.53 4.28
CA GLU A 268 20.12 -6.71 4.16
C GLU A 268 21.28 -7.30 4.99
N THR A 269 21.01 -7.67 6.24
CA THR A 269 22.01 -8.30 7.11
C THR A 269 22.52 -9.62 6.52
N CYS A 270 21.63 -10.44 5.95
CA CYS A 270 21.98 -11.68 5.28
C CYS A 270 22.84 -11.43 4.04
N LYS A 271 22.45 -10.47 3.18
CA LYS A 271 23.23 -10.09 1.99
C LYS A 271 24.64 -9.65 2.37
N ASN A 272 24.76 -8.78 3.37
CA ASN A 272 26.06 -8.29 3.85
C ASN A 272 26.94 -9.43 4.41
N THR A 273 26.35 -10.35 5.17
CA THR A 273 27.07 -11.50 5.73
C THR A 273 27.57 -12.43 4.63
N VAL A 274 26.72 -12.75 3.65
CA VAL A 274 27.08 -13.58 2.49
C VAL A 274 28.17 -12.91 1.66
N GLU A 275 28.04 -11.60 1.39
CA GLU A 275 29.05 -10.85 0.63
C GLU A 275 30.40 -10.84 1.36
N GLN A 276 30.41 -10.62 2.67
CA GLN A 276 31.62 -10.65 3.49
C GLN A 276 32.30 -12.04 3.47
N ASP A 277 31.53 -13.11 3.59
CA ASP A 277 32.06 -14.47 3.51
C ASP A 277 32.62 -14.78 2.10
N LEU A 278 31.94 -14.34 1.04
CA LEU A 278 32.42 -14.50 -0.34
C LEU A 278 33.72 -13.73 -0.58
N GLN A 279 33.79 -12.47 -0.14
CA GLN A 279 34.99 -11.64 -0.23
C GLN A 279 36.15 -12.25 0.57
N SER A 280 35.90 -12.76 1.78
CA SER A 280 36.91 -13.41 2.61
C SER A 280 37.48 -14.68 1.95
N ASN A 281 36.61 -15.54 1.41
CA ASN A 281 37.07 -16.74 0.71
C ASN A 281 37.80 -16.41 -0.60
N PHE A 282 37.39 -15.35 -1.29
CA PHE A 282 38.05 -14.91 -2.51
C PHE A 282 39.44 -14.33 -2.21
N ALA A 283 39.59 -13.54 -1.15
CA ALA A 283 40.89 -13.06 -0.69
C ALA A 283 41.83 -14.22 -0.34
N ARG A 284 41.31 -15.27 0.31
CA ARG A 284 42.07 -16.50 0.58
C ARG A 284 42.47 -17.23 -0.69
N LEU A 285 41.60 -17.28 -1.69
CA LEU A 285 41.91 -17.85 -3.01
C LEU A 285 43.00 -17.06 -3.72
N ARG A 286 42.90 -15.71 -3.77
CA ARG A 286 43.92 -14.81 -4.32
C ARG A 286 45.28 -15.04 -3.66
N HIS A 287 45.31 -15.11 -2.32
CA HIS A 287 46.54 -15.38 -1.59
C HIS A 287 47.11 -16.76 -1.92
N ALA A 288 46.28 -17.80 -2.01
CA ALA A 288 46.73 -19.16 -2.36
C ALA A 288 47.27 -19.25 -3.79
N LEU A 289 46.70 -18.50 -4.73
CA LEU A 289 47.20 -18.37 -6.11
C LEU A 289 48.53 -17.61 -6.15
N ALA A 290 48.64 -16.49 -5.44
CA ALA A 290 49.85 -15.66 -5.40
C ALA A 290 51.04 -16.36 -4.70
N THR A 291 50.77 -17.28 -3.78
CA THR A 291 51.80 -18.03 -3.03
C THR A 291 52.10 -19.41 -3.63
N ASP A 292 51.60 -19.71 -4.84
CA ASP A 292 51.78 -20.98 -5.56
C ASP A 292 51.34 -22.24 -4.80
N GLN A 293 50.59 -22.08 -3.70
CA GLN A 293 50.13 -23.16 -2.84
C GLN A 293 49.08 -24.08 -3.51
N LEU A 294 48.62 -23.71 -4.70
CA LEU A 294 47.68 -24.48 -5.50
C LEU A 294 48.35 -25.44 -6.50
N TYR A 295 49.68 -25.40 -6.66
CA TYR A 295 50.43 -26.27 -7.59
C TYR A 295 50.65 -27.71 -7.11
N GLY A 296 50.22 -28.08 -5.91
CA GLY A 296 50.33 -29.44 -5.38
C GLY A 296 49.43 -30.50 -6.05
N MET A 297 48.64 -30.15 -7.07
CA MET A 297 47.72 -31.09 -7.77
C MET A 297 47.94 -31.22 -9.28
N ARG A 298 49.07 -30.74 -9.83
CA ARG A 298 49.29 -30.67 -11.29
C ARG A 298 50.32 -31.71 -11.79
N GLU A 299 49.99 -32.99 -11.69
CA GLU A 299 50.60 -34.03 -12.53
C GLU A 299 49.53 -34.64 -13.45
N ALA A 300 49.22 -33.97 -14.55
CA ALA A 300 48.75 -34.57 -15.80
C ALA A 300 48.48 -33.48 -16.85
N GLY A 301 49.19 -33.52 -17.98
CA GLY A 301 48.75 -32.83 -19.20
C GLY A 301 49.66 -31.70 -19.68
N THR A 302 50.87 -32.06 -20.13
CA THR A 302 51.76 -31.19 -20.89
C THR A 302 51.30 -31.12 -22.34
N VAL A 303 50.86 -29.96 -22.85
CA VAL A 303 50.86 -29.65 -24.30
C VAL A 303 51.20 -28.17 -24.51
N ARG A 304 52.19 -27.92 -25.38
CA ARG A 304 52.68 -26.61 -25.85
C ARG A 304 51.77 -26.06 -26.96
N LEU A 305 51.62 -24.73 -27.06
CA LEU A 305 52.00 -23.89 -28.23
C LEU A 305 51.47 -22.45 -28.17
N ASN A 306 52.33 -21.54 -28.65
CA ASN A 306 52.19 -20.26 -29.36
C ASN A 306 51.18 -19.18 -28.94
N ALA A 307 51.74 -17.99 -28.73
CA ALA A 307 51.07 -16.71 -28.60
C ALA A 307 50.67 -16.18 -29.98
N ASP A 308 49.43 -15.73 -30.13
CA ASP A 308 49.08 -14.39 -30.62
C ASP A 308 47.56 -14.15 -30.55
N ASP A 309 47.22 -12.94 -30.08
CA ASP A 309 46.02 -12.12 -30.23
C ASP A 309 44.63 -12.46 -29.59
N GLU A 310 44.06 -11.36 -29.06
CA GLU A 310 42.66 -10.98 -28.81
C GLU A 310 41.78 -11.64 -27.72
N CYS A 311 41.06 -10.74 -27.01
CA CYS A 311 39.77 -10.87 -26.33
C CYS A 311 39.63 -11.99 -25.27
N LEU A 312 39.44 -11.60 -24.00
CA LEU A 312 39.10 -12.52 -22.89
C LEU A 312 37.68 -13.06 -23.05
N ASP A 313 37.54 -14.03 -23.95
CA ASP A 313 36.42 -14.94 -24.03
C ASP A 313 36.48 -15.91 -22.84
N VAL A 314 35.35 -16.19 -22.21
CA VAL A 314 35.21 -17.10 -21.05
C VAL A 314 35.71 -18.52 -21.39
N SER A 315 35.84 -18.82 -22.68
CA SER A 315 36.46 -20.01 -23.26
C SER A 315 37.99 -20.13 -23.02
N ILE A 316 38.70 -19.02 -22.69
CA ILE A 316 40.16 -18.99 -22.49
C ILE A 316 40.57 -19.44 -21.08
N LEU A 317 39.64 -19.51 -20.12
CA LEU A 317 39.84 -20.06 -18.77
C LEU A 317 40.21 -21.55 -18.76
N HIS A 318 40.14 -22.23 -19.90
CA HIS A 318 40.44 -23.66 -20.01
C HIS A 318 41.93 -23.99 -20.19
N LYS A 319 42.80 -23.03 -20.54
CA LYS A 319 44.17 -23.36 -21.01
C LYS A 319 45.33 -22.77 -20.20
N GLN A 320 45.17 -21.72 -19.41
CA GLN A 320 46.30 -21.08 -18.71
C GLN A 320 45.94 -20.46 -17.34
N PRO A 321 46.41 -21.02 -16.20
CA PRO A 321 46.19 -20.44 -14.88
C PRO A 321 47.05 -19.20 -14.56
N TRP A 322 48.17 -19.00 -15.26
CA TRP A 322 49.04 -17.84 -15.04
C TRP A 322 48.47 -16.54 -15.61
N ALA A 323 47.62 -16.63 -16.64
CA ALA A 323 46.87 -15.47 -17.16
C ALA A 323 45.85 -14.93 -16.13
N VAL A 324 45.37 -15.79 -15.21
CA VAL A 324 44.50 -15.39 -14.08
C VAL A 324 45.27 -14.60 -13.02
N ALA A 325 46.56 -14.88 -12.83
CA ALA A 325 47.41 -14.12 -11.90
C ALA A 325 47.69 -12.70 -12.43
N CYS A 326 47.97 -12.54 -13.73
CA CYS A 326 48.15 -11.21 -14.33
C CYS A 326 46.85 -10.42 -14.46
N ALA A 327 45.70 -11.08 -14.64
CA ALA A 327 44.39 -10.42 -14.60
C ALA A 327 44.00 -10.02 -13.16
N ALA A 328 44.39 -10.77 -12.13
CA ALA A 328 44.11 -10.45 -10.73
C ALA A 328 45.00 -9.35 -10.14
N GLU A 329 46.13 -8.99 -10.78
CA GLU A 329 46.97 -7.85 -10.39
C GLU A 329 46.43 -6.49 -10.87
N LEU A 330 45.44 -6.48 -11.77
CA LEU A 330 44.79 -5.26 -12.28
C LEU A 330 43.42 -4.97 -11.63
N TRP A 331 43.01 -5.71 -10.58
CA TRP A 331 41.71 -5.58 -9.90
C TRP A 331 41.79 -5.61 -8.36
#